data_AF-A0A526XML9-F1
#
_entry.id   AF-A0A526XML9-F1
#
_cell.length_a   1.000
_cell.length_b   1.000
_cell.length_c   1.000
_cell.angle_alpha   90.00
_cell.angle_beta   90.00
_cell.angle_gamma   90.00
#
_symmetry.space_group_name_H-M   'P 1'
#
loop_
_entity.id
_entity.type
_entity.pdbx_description
1 polymer ?
#
loop_
_entity_poly.entity_id
_entity_poly.type
_entity_poly.pdbx_seq_one_letter_code
_entity_poly.pdbx_strand_id
1 'polypeptide(L)' 'MARQIAATEDDVVFSVRSDGHIYRPPGLRGGQDGRCAKILFNSGSAEEREIASKTANLILNSGDSIRIET' A
#
# COMPACT_ATOMS: atom_id res chain seq x y z
N MET A 1 6.97 4.78 7.58
CA MET A 1 5.78 4.46 8.41
C MET A 1 4.91 3.48 7.63
N ALA A 2 4.19 2.59 8.32
CA ALA A 2 3.22 1.73 7.66
C ALA A 2 1.86 1.83 8.35
N ARG A 3 0.78 1.80 7.56
CA ARG A 3 -0.60 1.71 8.03
C ARG A 3 -1.25 0.51 7.38
N GLN A 4 -2.08 -0.21 8.13
CA GLN A 4 -2.87 -1.33 7.64
C GLN A 4 -4.34 -1.07 7.96
N ILE A 5 -5.18 -1.21 6.94
CA ILE A 5 -6.62 -1.00 6.99
C ILE A 5 -7.26 -2.31 6.56
N ALA A 6 -8.14 -2.87 7.39
CA ALA A 6 -8.87 -4.10 7.08
C ALA A 6 -10.36 -3.78 6.92
N ALA A 7 -10.99 -4.38 5.92
CA ALA A 7 -12.44 -4.36 5.78
C ALA A 7 -13.04 -5.34 6.79
N THR A 8 -13.98 -4.88 7.59
CA THR A 8 -14.70 -5.71 8.58
C THR A 8 -16.00 -6.28 8.02
N GLU A 9 -16.47 -5.75 6.89
CA GLU A 9 -17.70 -6.13 6.21
C GLU A 9 -17.42 -6.32 4.71
N ASP A 10 -18.35 -6.97 4.03
CA ASP A 10 -18.26 -7.21 2.59
C ASP A 10 -18.63 -5.95 1.77
N ASP A 11 -18.25 -5.94 0.49
CA ASP A 11 -18.59 -4.90 -0.48
C ASP A 11 -18.15 -3.46 -0.09
N VAL A 12 -17.07 -3.33 0.69
CA VAL A 12 -16.50 -2.02 1.06
C VAL A 12 -15.82 -1.39 -0.15
N VAL A 13 -16.31 -0.23 -0.58
CA VAL A 13 -15.68 0.55 -1.65
C VAL A 13 -14.49 1.34 -1.12
N PHE A 14 -13.29 0.94 -1.51
CA PHE A 14 -12.03 1.54 -1.08
C PHE A 14 -11.31 2.24 -2.24
N SER A 15 -10.75 3.41 -1.95
CA SER A 15 -9.88 4.14 -2.89
C SER A 15 -8.63 4.62 -2.17
N VAL A 16 -7.48 4.51 -2.83
CA VAL A 16 -6.18 4.88 -2.26
C VAL A 16 -5.33 5.62 -3.26
N ARG A 17 -4.65 6.65 -2.77
CA ARG A 17 -3.68 7.44 -3.52
C ARG A 17 -2.44 7.64 -2.66
N SER A 18 -1.28 7.25 -3.19
CA SER A 18 0.02 7.43 -2.55
C SER A 18 1.08 7.82 -3.59
N ASP A 19 2.07 8.62 -3.20
CA ASP A 19 3.16 9.09 -4.05
C ASP A 19 4.52 8.54 -3.57
N GLY A 20 5.59 8.74 -4.35
CA GLY A 20 6.92 8.19 -4.02
C GLY A 20 7.13 6.72 -4.44
N HIS A 21 6.37 6.23 -5.42
CA HIS A 21 6.42 4.83 -5.90
C HIS A 21 7.52 4.58 -6.95
N ILE A 22 8.01 5.64 -7.61
CA ILE A 22 8.94 5.53 -8.75
C ILE A 22 10.37 5.89 -8.36
N TYR A 23 10.55 7.04 -7.72
CA TYR A 23 11.87 7.57 -7.36
C TYR A 23 12.11 7.41 -5.88
N ARG A 24 13.25 6.80 -5.53
CA ARG A 24 13.69 6.65 -4.16
C ARG A 24 14.13 8.01 -3.60
N PRO A 25 13.81 8.33 -2.34
CA PRO A 25 14.40 9.49 -1.67
C PRO A 25 15.93 9.30 -1.59
N PRO A 26 16.74 10.23 -2.12
CA PRO A 26 18.18 10.06 -2.15
C PRO A 26 18.78 10.18 -0.74
N GLY A 27 19.79 9.37 -0.47
CA GLY A 27 20.63 9.54 0.72
C GLY A 27 21.48 10.82 0.65
N LEU A 28 21.90 11.34 1.82
CA LEU A 28 22.76 12.53 1.91
C LEU A 28 24.04 12.21 2.69
N ARG A 29 25.19 12.75 2.24
CA ARG A 29 26.50 12.65 2.92
C ARG A 29 26.92 11.21 3.27
N GLY A 30 26.80 10.30 2.30
CA GLY A 30 27.12 8.88 2.48
C GLY A 30 25.97 8.05 3.06
N GLY A 31 24.80 8.65 3.30
CA GLY A 31 23.58 7.91 3.59
C GLY A 31 23.09 7.11 2.38
N GLN A 32 22.39 6.01 2.65
CA GLN A 32 21.73 5.20 1.62
C GLN A 32 20.39 5.82 1.22
N ASP A 33 19.93 5.49 0.02
CA ASP A 33 18.61 5.87 -0.45
C ASP A 33 17.51 5.25 0.41
N GLY A 34 16.42 6.00 0.57
CA GLY A 34 15.17 5.49 1.10
C GLY A 34 14.52 4.45 0.17
N ARG A 35 13.42 3.87 0.62
CA ARG A 35 12.61 2.96 -0.20
C ARG A 35 11.50 3.73 -0.90
N CYS A 36 11.05 3.21 -2.05
CA CYS A 36 9.80 3.68 -2.64
C CYS A 36 8.62 3.26 -1.77
N ALA A 37 7.57 4.09 -1.79
CA ALA A 37 6.29 3.74 -1.20
C ALA A 37 5.67 2.51 -1.89
N LYS A 38 4.83 1.78 -1.16
CA LYS A 38 4.13 0.58 -1.64
C LYS A 38 2.69 0.57 -1.14
N ILE A 39 1.80 -0.02 -1.92
CA ILE A 39 0.46 -0.39 -1.47
C ILE A 39 0.29 -1.90 -1.71
N LEU A 40 0.06 -2.65 -0.64
CA LEU A 40 -0.07 -4.10 -0.68
C LEU A 40 -1.49 -4.51 -0.30
N PHE A 41 -2.11 -5.34 -1.13
CA PHE A 41 -3.35 -6.04 -0.82
C PHE A 41 -3.02 -7.32 -0.05
N ASN A 42 -3.77 -7.59 1.02
CA ASN A 42 -3.66 -8.78 1.88
C ASN A 42 -2.21 -9.13 2.29
N SER A 43 -1.50 -8.13 2.80
CA SER A 43 -0.09 -8.28 3.17
C SER A 43 0.11 -9.36 4.25
N GLY A 44 1.11 -10.22 4.04
CA GLY A 44 1.41 -11.37 4.89
C GLY A 44 0.57 -12.61 4.60
N SER A 45 -0.27 -12.61 3.56
CA SER A 45 -1.09 -13.76 3.15
C SER A 45 -0.61 -14.38 1.84
N ALA A 46 -1.20 -15.51 1.45
CA ALA A 46 -0.98 -16.13 0.14
C ALA A 46 -1.50 -15.26 -1.03
N GLU A 47 -2.44 -14.36 -0.76
CA GLU A 47 -3.03 -13.44 -1.74
C GLU A 47 -2.32 -12.07 -1.74
N GLU A 48 -1.14 -11.97 -1.11
CA GLU A 48 -0.38 -10.72 -1.10
C GLU A 48 -0.03 -10.27 -2.53
N ARG A 49 -0.41 -9.04 -2.89
CA ARG A 49 -0.01 -8.43 -4.15
C ARG A 49 0.12 -6.92 -4.02
N GLU A 50 1.10 -6.35 -4.72
CA GLU A 50 1.20 -4.91 -4.86
C GLU A 50 0.10 -4.38 -5.80
N ILE A 51 -0.53 -3.27 -5.43
CA ILE A 51 -1.55 -2.60 -6.24
C ILE A 51 -1.10 -1.19 -6.64
N ALA A 52 -1.70 -0.65 -7.71
CA ALA A 52 -1.29 0.62 -8.28
C ALA A 52 -1.41 1.79 -7.28
N SER A 53 -0.47 2.73 -7.40
CA SER A 53 -0.35 3.92 -6.54
C SER A 53 -1.59 4.83 -6.50
N LYS A 54 -2.48 4.70 -7.49
CA LYS A 54 -3.75 5.43 -7.65
C LYS A 54 -4.87 4.45 -8.02
N THR A 55 -5.29 3.62 -7.07
CA THR A 55 -6.38 2.66 -7.25
C THR A 55 -7.69 3.26 -6.74
N ALA A 56 -8.76 3.17 -7.53
CA ALA A 56 -10.08 3.67 -7.19
C ALA A 56 -11.13 2.56 -7.29
N ASN A 57 -12.19 2.67 -6.49
CA ASN A 57 -13.32 1.76 -6.47
C ASN A 57 -12.94 0.28 -6.31
N LEU A 58 -11.88 0.01 -5.54
CA LEU A 58 -11.51 -1.36 -5.18
C LEU A 58 -12.56 -1.88 -4.19
N ILE A 59 -13.20 -2.99 -4.54
CA ILE A 59 -14.11 -3.67 -3.62
C ILE A 59 -13.27 -4.52 -2.68
N LEU A 60 -13.45 -4.32 -1.37
CA LEU A 60 -12.86 -5.13 -0.31
C LEU A 60 -13.97 -5.93 0.37
N ASN A 61 -13.72 -7.22 0.58
CA ASN A 61 -14.60 -8.06 1.38
C ASN A 61 -14.10 -8.19 2.81
N SER A 62 -14.93 -8.72 3.71
CA SER A 62 -14.56 -8.95 5.10
C SER A 62 -13.29 -9.79 5.18
N GLY A 63 -12.27 -9.28 5.89
CA GLY A 63 -10.95 -9.90 5.99
C GLY A 63 -9.93 -9.41 4.96
N ASP A 64 -10.35 -8.75 3.88
CA ASP A 64 -9.41 -8.09 2.98
C ASP A 64 -8.75 -6.90 3.69
N SER A 65 -7.50 -6.62 3.31
CA SER A 65 -6.73 -5.53 3.89
C SER A 65 -5.83 -4.84 2.88
N ILE A 66 -5.62 -3.54 3.12
CA ILE A 66 -4.68 -2.71 2.39
C ILE A 66 -3.61 -2.21 3.35
N ARG A 67 -2.35 -2.51 3.03
CA ARG A 67 -1.18 -1.98 3.71
C ARG A 67 -0.55 -0.88 2.87
N ILE A 68 -0.35 0.29 3.46
CA ILE A 68 0.28 1.44 2.82
C ILE A 68 1.62 1.68 3.52
N GLU A 69 2.71 1.61 2.77
CA GLU A 69 4.07 1.87 3.23
C GLU A 69 4.60 3.15 2.59
N THR A 70 5.09 4.07 3.43
CA THR A 70 5.67 5.38 3.04
C THR A 70 6.99 5.63 3.75
#